data_AF-A0A5N5EVW3-F1
#
_entry.id   AF-A0A5N5EVW3-F1
#
_cell.length_a   1.000
_cell.length_b   1.000
_cell.length_c   1.000
_cell.angle_alpha   90.00
_cell.angle_beta   90.00
_cell.angle_gamma   90.00
#
_symmetry.space_group_name_H-M   'P 1'
#
loop_
_entity.id
_entity.type
_entity.pdbx_description
1 polymer ?
#
loop_
_entity_poly.entity_id
_entity_poly.type
_entity_poly.pdbx_seq_one_letter_code
_entity_poly.pdbx_strand_id
1 'polypeptide(L)'
;MTRHAGILRPYRPEDRDALFDICVRTGHEGGDSRHLYEDPDLLPNIFAAPYVVLEPELAFVVEDGGRAVGYILGTADTASFVARYRTEWLPGLADRYPAPVQPQSPSTPAEMMTGLMHDPERMVLPELDAYPAHLHIDLLPSHQRYGYGRMLMETFLGALHARGVPAVHLSMLTVNTPARAFYDRVGFHEIAVPDPGPVTYLGRSTAATPPR
;
A
#
# COMPACT_ATOMS: atom_id res chain seq x y z
N MET A 1 11.11 21.21 -21.44
CA MET A 1 9.77 21.36 -20.84
C MET A 1 9.92 21.45 -19.35
N THR A 2 9.61 22.60 -18.76
CA THR A 2 9.63 22.82 -17.31
C THR A 2 8.43 22.08 -16.71
N ARG A 3 8.65 20.88 -16.16
CA ARG A 3 7.58 20.19 -15.40
C ARG A 3 7.25 21.03 -14.18
N HIS A 4 5.98 21.27 -13.95
CA HIS A 4 5.50 21.94 -12.74
C HIS A 4 5.78 20.99 -11.56
N ALA A 5 6.16 21.55 -10.41
CA ALA A 5 6.34 20.74 -9.21
C ALA A 5 4.98 20.11 -8.84
N GLY A 6 4.97 18.79 -8.66
CA GLY A 6 3.78 18.06 -8.27
C GLY A 6 3.29 18.54 -6.90
N ILE A 7 1.97 18.60 -6.73
CA ILE A 7 1.31 19.12 -5.53
C ILE A 7 0.91 17.94 -4.66
N LEU A 8 1.47 17.86 -3.45
CA LEU A 8 1.01 16.92 -2.43
C LEU A 8 -0.31 17.41 -1.83
N ARG A 9 -1.30 16.53 -1.72
CA ARG A 9 -2.58 16.82 -1.06
C ARG A 9 -3.25 15.55 -0.52
N PRO A 10 -4.25 15.68 0.38
CA PRO A 10 -5.13 14.56 0.71
C PRO A 10 -5.80 13.97 -0.54
N TYR A 11 -6.02 12.66 -0.50
CA TYR A 11 -6.86 11.95 -1.47
C TYR A 11 -8.27 12.54 -1.49
N ARG A 12 -8.91 12.51 -2.67
CA ARG A 12 -10.33 12.83 -2.82
C ARG A 12 -11.02 11.74 -3.62
N PRO A 13 -12.33 11.50 -3.44
CA PRO A 13 -13.06 10.47 -4.18
C PRO A 13 -12.91 10.56 -5.72
N GLU A 14 -12.73 11.76 -6.26
CA GLU A 14 -12.50 11.99 -7.69
C GLU A 14 -11.16 11.42 -8.20
N ASP A 15 -10.21 11.13 -7.30
CA ASP A 15 -8.94 10.49 -7.64
C ASP A 15 -9.05 8.98 -7.82
N ARG A 16 -10.23 8.36 -7.57
CA ARG A 16 -10.40 6.90 -7.62
C ARG A 16 -9.82 6.27 -8.89
N ASP A 17 -10.13 6.82 -10.05
CA ASP A 17 -9.65 6.23 -11.32
C ASP A 17 -8.13 6.37 -11.50
N ALA A 18 -7.53 7.43 -10.95
CA ALA A 18 -6.09 7.59 -10.92
C ALA A 18 -5.43 6.63 -9.91
N LEU A 19 -6.04 6.45 -8.73
CA LEU A 19 -5.61 5.49 -7.72
C LEU A 19 -5.54 4.06 -8.30
N PHE A 20 -6.60 3.65 -9.00
CA PHE A 20 -6.69 2.33 -9.65
C PHE A 20 -5.62 2.19 -10.74
N ASP A 21 -5.48 3.18 -11.62
CA ASP A 21 -4.44 3.16 -12.67
C ASP A 21 -3.02 3.06 -12.10
N ILE A 22 -2.72 3.82 -11.03
CA ILE A 22 -1.41 3.78 -10.38
C ILE A 22 -1.15 2.39 -9.81
N CYS A 23 -2.07 1.86 -9.00
CA CYS A 23 -1.92 0.56 -8.34
C CYS A 23 -1.69 -0.58 -9.36
N VAL A 24 -2.42 -0.59 -10.47
CA VAL A 24 -2.21 -1.56 -11.55
C VAL A 24 -0.85 -1.40 -12.21
N ARG A 25 -0.43 -0.15 -12.49
CA ARG A 25 0.83 0.13 -13.19
C ARG A 25 2.08 0.00 -12.32
N THR A 26 1.91 -0.33 -11.04
CA THR A 26 2.98 -0.67 -10.09
C THR A 26 2.81 -2.03 -9.41
N GLY A 27 1.77 -2.79 -9.77
CA GLY A 27 1.36 -4.04 -9.13
C GLY A 27 2.22 -5.28 -9.42
N HIS A 28 3.21 -5.21 -10.32
CA HIS A 28 4.15 -6.31 -10.60
C HIS A 28 5.58 -5.91 -10.28
N GLU A 29 6.05 -6.21 -9.06
CA GLU A 29 7.40 -5.84 -8.60
C GLU A 29 7.69 -4.33 -8.70
N GLY A 30 6.66 -3.49 -8.55
CA GLY A 30 6.76 -2.03 -8.77
C GLY A 30 6.55 -1.58 -10.22
N GLY A 31 6.33 -2.53 -11.14
CA GLY A 31 6.00 -2.33 -12.55
C GLY A 31 4.57 -2.72 -12.90
N ASP A 32 4.27 -2.76 -14.19
CA ASP A 32 2.91 -2.86 -14.72
C ASP A 32 2.35 -4.29 -14.67
N SER A 33 1.21 -4.49 -14.01
CA SER A 33 0.59 -5.80 -13.83
C SER A 33 -0.47 -6.17 -14.87
N ARG A 34 -0.75 -5.33 -15.88
CA ARG A 34 -1.83 -5.59 -16.87
C ARG A 34 -1.66 -6.85 -17.70
N HIS A 35 -0.44 -7.38 -17.76
CA HIS A 35 -0.15 -8.65 -18.44
C HIS A 35 -0.40 -9.89 -17.57
N LEU A 36 -0.66 -9.71 -16.26
CA LEU A 36 -0.89 -10.79 -15.29
C LEU A 36 -2.36 -10.98 -14.94
N TYR A 37 -3.15 -9.92 -14.97
CA TYR A 37 -4.53 -9.92 -14.51
C TYR A 37 -5.45 -9.35 -15.60
N GLU A 38 -6.42 -10.15 -16.03
CA GLU A 38 -7.42 -9.72 -17.01
C GLU A 38 -8.37 -8.66 -16.42
N ASP A 39 -8.72 -8.78 -15.13
CA ASP A 39 -9.52 -7.78 -14.42
C ASP A 39 -8.60 -6.68 -13.83
N PRO A 40 -8.63 -5.44 -14.38
CA PRO A 40 -7.80 -4.35 -13.88
C PRO A 40 -8.22 -3.86 -12.49
N ASP A 41 -9.42 -4.18 -12.01
CA ASP A 41 -9.89 -3.75 -10.69
C ASP A 41 -9.43 -4.68 -9.55
N LEU A 42 -8.87 -5.86 -9.87
CA LEU A 42 -8.52 -6.87 -8.87
C LEU A 42 -7.51 -6.35 -7.84
N LEU A 43 -6.35 -5.85 -8.30
CA LEU A 43 -5.31 -5.37 -7.37
C LEU A 43 -5.75 -4.13 -6.59
N PRO A 44 -6.32 -3.07 -7.21
CA PRO A 44 -6.76 -1.90 -6.45
C PRO A 44 -7.79 -2.23 -5.36
N ASN A 45 -8.69 -3.18 -5.60
CA ASN A 45 -9.67 -3.61 -4.59
C ASN A 45 -9.05 -4.36 -3.40
N ILE A 46 -7.82 -4.86 -3.53
CA ILE A 46 -7.09 -5.53 -2.45
C ILE A 46 -6.16 -4.53 -1.74
N PHE A 47 -5.40 -3.74 -2.51
CA PHE A 47 -4.22 -3.03 -2.00
C PHE A 47 -4.34 -1.49 -1.99
N ALA A 48 -5.43 -0.89 -2.47
CA ALA A 48 -5.58 0.56 -2.52
C ALA A 48 -6.97 1.08 -2.08
N ALA A 49 -8.03 0.64 -2.75
CA ALA A 49 -9.41 1.06 -2.50
C ALA A 49 -9.88 0.93 -1.03
N PRO A 50 -9.63 -0.19 -0.31
CA PRO A 50 -10.11 -0.31 1.07
C PRO A 50 -9.53 0.76 2.00
N TYR A 51 -8.29 1.21 1.75
CA TYR A 51 -7.64 2.23 2.58
C TYR A 51 -8.30 3.59 2.42
N VAL A 52 -8.58 4.01 1.18
CA VAL A 52 -9.21 5.31 0.92
C VAL A 52 -10.69 5.34 1.31
N VAL A 53 -11.32 4.18 1.54
CA VAL A 53 -12.71 4.07 1.99
C VAL A 53 -12.78 3.97 3.52
N LEU A 54 -11.94 3.13 4.13
CA LEU A 54 -12.00 2.86 5.56
C LEU A 54 -11.25 3.92 6.39
N GLU A 55 -10.14 4.45 5.89
CA GLU A 55 -9.30 5.46 6.56
C GLU A 55 -8.84 6.56 5.56
N PRO A 56 -9.78 7.27 4.90
CA PRO A 56 -9.46 8.30 3.88
C PRO A 56 -8.51 9.38 4.40
N GLU A 57 -8.51 9.65 5.70
CA GLU A 57 -7.71 10.67 6.33
C GLU A 57 -6.22 10.29 6.48
N LEU A 58 -5.85 9.05 6.13
CA LEU A 58 -4.49 8.56 5.99
C LEU A 58 -4.09 8.31 4.53
N ALA A 59 -4.85 8.84 3.57
CA ALA A 59 -4.56 8.75 2.15
C ALA A 59 -4.14 10.10 1.55
N PHE A 60 -3.00 10.12 0.87
CA PHE A 60 -2.43 11.30 0.23
C PHE A 60 -1.98 10.97 -1.19
N VAL A 61 -2.04 11.97 -2.07
CA VAL A 61 -1.63 11.86 -3.46
C VAL A 61 -0.66 12.96 -3.85
N VAL A 62 0.16 12.70 -4.85
CA VAL A 62 0.89 13.73 -5.60
C VAL A 62 0.10 13.98 -6.88
N GLU A 63 -0.31 15.21 -7.09
CA GLU A 63 -1.00 15.67 -8.29
C GLU A 63 -0.01 16.32 -9.27
N ASP A 64 -0.10 15.97 -10.55
CA ASP A 64 0.59 16.66 -11.63
C ASP A 64 -0.40 16.85 -12.79
N GLY A 65 -0.54 18.08 -13.29
CA GLY A 65 -1.47 18.41 -14.36
C GLY A 65 -2.95 18.12 -14.04
N GLY A 66 -3.37 18.24 -12.78
CA GLY A 66 -4.76 18.00 -12.35
C GLY A 66 -5.13 16.54 -12.15
N ARG A 67 -4.16 15.61 -12.20
CA ARG A 67 -4.38 14.17 -11.97
C ARG A 67 -3.40 13.63 -10.92
N ALA A 68 -3.86 12.73 -10.06
CA ALA A 68 -2.96 11.98 -9.19
C ALA A 68 -1.99 11.11 -10.00
N VAL A 69 -0.70 11.16 -9.67
CA VAL A 69 0.39 10.43 -10.34
C VAL A 69 1.20 9.55 -9.38
N GLY A 70 0.84 9.56 -8.11
CA GLY A 70 1.32 8.67 -7.07
C GLY A 70 0.51 8.85 -5.80
N TYR A 71 0.55 7.87 -4.92
CA TYR A 71 -0.16 7.88 -3.65
C TYR A 71 0.71 7.32 -2.51
N ILE A 72 0.31 7.66 -1.30
CA ILE A 72 0.59 6.88 -0.10
C ILE A 72 -0.73 6.75 0.67
N LEU A 73 -1.00 5.55 1.15
CA LEU A 73 -2.20 5.22 1.90
C LEU A 73 -1.88 4.13 2.90
N GLY A 74 -2.74 3.96 3.90
CA GLY A 74 -2.48 3.00 4.96
C GLY A 74 -3.52 3.08 6.07
N THR A 75 -3.19 2.46 7.20
CA THR A 75 -4.02 2.42 8.40
C THR A 75 -3.21 2.78 9.64
N ALA A 76 -3.88 3.36 10.64
CA ALA A 76 -3.30 3.59 11.96
C ALA A 76 -3.16 2.31 12.80
N ASP A 77 -4.02 1.31 12.57
CA ASP A 77 -4.11 0.09 13.38
C ASP A 77 -4.52 -1.11 12.51
N THR A 78 -3.57 -2.01 12.28
CA THR A 78 -3.71 -3.13 11.35
C THR A 78 -4.81 -4.11 11.79
N ALA A 79 -4.94 -4.39 13.09
CA ALA A 79 -5.97 -5.30 13.60
C ALA A 79 -7.38 -4.73 13.39
N SER A 80 -7.58 -3.44 13.68
CA SER A 80 -8.84 -2.74 13.45
C SER A 80 -9.17 -2.64 11.97
N PHE A 81 -8.18 -2.31 11.12
CA PHE A 81 -8.35 -2.29 9.67
C PHE A 81 -8.77 -3.66 9.12
N VAL A 82 -8.16 -4.74 9.58
CA VAL A 82 -8.52 -6.12 9.18
C VAL A 82 -9.95 -6.46 9.56
N ALA A 83 -10.36 -6.14 10.79
CA ALA A 83 -11.74 -6.37 11.24
C ALA A 83 -12.76 -5.59 10.38
N ARG A 84 -12.46 -4.33 10.05
CA ARG A 84 -13.30 -3.49 9.18
C ARG A 84 -13.26 -3.93 7.72
N TYR A 85 -12.10 -4.36 7.21
CA TYR A 85 -11.98 -4.93 5.87
C TYR A 85 -12.94 -6.12 5.73
N ARG A 86 -12.90 -7.06 6.69
CA ARG A 86 -13.75 -8.26 6.67
C ARG A 86 -15.24 -7.94 6.74
N THR A 87 -15.64 -6.91 7.48
CA THR A 87 -17.06 -6.65 7.79
C THR A 87 -17.70 -5.56 6.94
N GLU A 88 -16.93 -4.57 6.48
CA GLU A 88 -17.41 -3.40 5.74
C GLU A 88 -17.03 -3.43 4.25
N TRP A 89 -15.86 -4.00 3.90
CA TRP A 89 -15.32 -3.96 2.54
C TRP A 89 -15.57 -5.25 1.76
N LEU A 90 -15.13 -6.40 2.31
CA LEU A 90 -15.20 -7.70 1.64
C LEU A 90 -16.62 -8.10 1.19
N PRO A 91 -17.71 -7.84 1.94
CA PRO A 91 -19.06 -8.18 1.49
C PRO A 91 -19.46 -7.50 0.17
N GLY A 92 -18.95 -6.28 -0.09
CA GLY A 92 -19.21 -5.56 -1.35
C GLY A 92 -18.47 -6.13 -2.56
N LEU A 93 -17.52 -7.05 -2.34
CA LEU A 93 -16.69 -7.67 -3.37
C LEU A 93 -17.03 -9.14 -3.61
N ALA A 94 -17.67 -9.81 -2.65
CA ALA A 94 -17.82 -11.26 -2.63
C ALA A 94 -18.57 -11.83 -3.85
N ASP A 95 -19.52 -11.09 -4.43
CA ASP A 95 -20.26 -11.52 -5.63
C ASP A 95 -19.38 -11.46 -6.90
N ARG A 96 -18.50 -10.45 -7.00
CA ARG A 96 -17.60 -10.28 -8.15
C ARG A 96 -16.35 -11.15 -8.02
N TYR A 97 -15.86 -11.32 -6.79
CA TYR A 97 -14.65 -12.07 -6.46
C TYR A 97 -15.01 -13.14 -5.41
N PRO A 98 -15.59 -14.28 -5.82
CA PRO A 98 -15.95 -15.33 -4.89
C PRO A 98 -14.71 -15.93 -4.21
N ALA A 99 -14.88 -16.41 -2.97
CA ALA A 99 -13.80 -17.07 -2.25
C ALA A 99 -13.27 -18.28 -3.04
N PRO A 100 -11.94 -18.46 -3.15
CA PRO A 100 -11.38 -19.58 -3.87
C PRO A 100 -11.70 -20.90 -3.16
N VAL A 101 -11.98 -21.95 -3.94
CA VAL A 101 -12.29 -23.29 -3.40
C VAL A 101 -11.08 -23.93 -2.72
N GLN A 102 -9.86 -23.65 -3.21
CA GLN A 102 -8.60 -24.16 -2.68
C GLN A 102 -7.61 -23.02 -2.44
N PRO A 103 -7.77 -22.22 -1.38
CA PRO A 103 -6.96 -21.01 -1.14
C PRO A 103 -5.45 -21.33 -1.00
N GLN A 104 -5.12 -22.51 -0.51
CA GLN A 104 -3.73 -22.95 -0.27
C GLN A 104 -3.03 -23.50 -1.52
N SER A 105 -3.72 -23.58 -2.66
CA SER A 105 -3.17 -24.13 -3.90
C SER A 105 -3.78 -23.41 -5.12
N PRO A 106 -3.50 -22.11 -5.29
CA PRO A 106 -4.04 -21.34 -6.40
C PRO A 106 -3.48 -21.85 -7.73
N SER A 107 -4.35 -22.03 -8.71
CA SER A 107 -4.01 -22.46 -10.07
C SER A 107 -3.66 -21.29 -10.99
N THR A 108 -4.02 -20.06 -10.60
CA THR A 108 -3.73 -18.84 -11.37
C THR A 108 -3.26 -17.69 -10.45
N PRO A 109 -2.56 -16.67 -10.99
CA PRO A 109 -2.25 -15.45 -10.24
C PRO A 109 -3.50 -14.74 -9.69
N ALA A 110 -4.60 -14.74 -10.46
CA ALA A 110 -5.85 -14.13 -10.02
C ALA A 110 -6.49 -14.87 -8.84
N GLU A 111 -6.44 -16.21 -8.83
CA GLU A 111 -6.89 -17.01 -7.68
C GLU A 111 -6.03 -16.76 -6.45
N MET A 112 -4.71 -16.59 -6.61
CA MET A 112 -3.83 -16.20 -5.51
C MET A 112 -4.25 -14.85 -4.91
N MET A 113 -4.44 -13.82 -5.75
CA MET A 113 -4.87 -12.49 -5.29
C MET A 113 -6.26 -12.52 -4.64
N THR A 114 -7.19 -13.31 -5.18
CA THR A 114 -8.51 -13.49 -4.58
C THR A 114 -8.42 -14.22 -3.23
N GLY A 115 -7.50 -15.18 -3.08
CA GLY A 115 -7.17 -15.77 -1.78
C GLY A 115 -6.73 -14.71 -0.76
N LEU A 116 -5.82 -13.81 -1.16
CA LEU A 116 -5.38 -12.70 -0.31
C LEU A 116 -6.49 -11.70 0.05
N MET A 117 -7.49 -11.53 -0.84
CA MET A 117 -8.67 -10.68 -0.60
C MET A 117 -9.57 -11.26 0.49
N HIS A 118 -9.75 -12.58 0.50
CA HIS A 118 -10.63 -13.28 1.47
C HIS A 118 -9.96 -13.62 2.80
N ASP A 119 -8.64 -13.43 2.88
CA ASP A 119 -7.81 -13.64 4.07
C ASP A 119 -7.10 -12.34 4.50
N PRO A 120 -7.83 -11.29 4.94
CA PRO A 120 -7.19 -10.08 5.46
C PRO A 120 -6.40 -10.34 6.76
N GLU A 121 -6.73 -11.39 7.53
CA GLU A 121 -6.05 -11.77 8.77
C GLU A 121 -4.56 -12.07 8.59
N ARG A 122 -4.13 -12.44 7.37
CA ARG A 122 -2.70 -12.56 7.02
C ARG A 122 -1.88 -11.29 7.30
N MET A 123 -2.53 -10.13 7.43
CA MET A 123 -1.87 -8.87 7.77
C MET A 123 -1.55 -8.75 9.27
N VAL A 124 -2.18 -9.56 10.14
CA VAL A 124 -1.98 -9.55 11.59
C VAL A 124 -0.97 -10.63 11.96
N LEU A 125 0.27 -10.22 12.21
CA LEU A 125 1.36 -11.11 12.63
C LEU A 125 1.91 -10.66 13.99
N PRO A 126 2.18 -11.59 14.94
CA PRO A 126 2.75 -11.23 16.24
C PRO A 126 4.05 -10.42 16.17
N GLU A 127 4.88 -10.69 15.16
CA GLU A 127 6.15 -9.98 14.93
C GLU A 127 5.95 -8.50 14.59
N LEU A 128 4.73 -8.11 14.21
CA LEU A 128 4.36 -6.74 13.82
C LEU A 128 3.63 -5.99 14.94
N ASP A 129 3.42 -6.59 16.11
CA ASP A 129 2.69 -5.96 17.24
C ASP A 129 3.29 -4.60 17.66
N ALA A 130 4.61 -4.43 17.51
CA ALA A 130 5.30 -3.18 17.79
C ALA A 130 5.13 -2.09 16.71
N TYR A 131 4.47 -2.41 15.59
CA TYR A 131 4.27 -1.57 14.41
C TYR A 131 2.79 -1.56 14.01
N PRO A 132 1.91 -0.92 14.79
CA PRO A 132 0.46 -1.04 14.62
C PRO A 132 -0.04 -0.53 13.26
N ALA A 133 0.57 0.50 12.70
CA ALA A 133 0.22 1.02 11.38
C ALA A 133 0.86 0.23 10.24
N HIS A 134 0.24 0.25 9.06
CA HIS A 134 0.91 -0.13 7.82
C HIS A 134 0.55 0.75 6.64
N LEU A 135 1.31 0.65 5.55
CA LEU A 135 1.16 1.51 4.37
C LEU A 135 1.43 0.80 3.03
N HIS A 136 0.92 1.40 1.96
CA HIS A 136 1.36 1.21 0.57
C HIS A 136 1.72 2.56 -0.03
N ILE A 137 2.76 2.59 -0.86
CA ILE A 137 3.23 3.80 -1.54
C ILE A 137 3.61 3.45 -2.97
N ASP A 138 3.03 4.18 -3.93
CA ASP A 138 3.24 3.93 -5.34
C ASP A 138 3.31 5.24 -6.13
N LEU A 139 4.20 5.26 -7.12
CA LEU A 139 4.38 6.38 -8.04
C LEU A 139 4.48 5.82 -9.45
N LEU A 140 3.79 6.44 -10.40
CA LEU A 140 3.94 6.10 -11.81
C LEU A 140 5.42 6.19 -12.21
N PRO A 141 5.93 5.30 -13.09
CA PRO A 141 7.34 5.30 -13.49
C PRO A 141 7.85 6.66 -13.97
N SER A 142 6.99 7.44 -14.64
CA SER A 142 7.29 8.79 -15.12
C SER A 142 7.48 9.84 -14.01
N HIS A 143 7.15 9.51 -12.76
CA HIS A 143 7.14 10.42 -11.61
C HIS A 143 7.99 9.91 -10.44
N GLN A 144 8.74 8.82 -10.65
CA GLN A 144 9.74 8.33 -9.70
C GLN A 144 11.03 9.16 -9.77
N ARG A 145 11.84 9.10 -8.70
CA ARG A 145 13.16 9.78 -8.59
C ARG A 145 13.15 11.31 -8.64
N TYR A 146 11.99 11.94 -8.42
CA TYR A 146 11.84 13.40 -8.28
C TYR A 146 11.63 13.87 -6.83
N GLY A 147 11.84 13.00 -5.84
CA GLY A 147 11.64 13.33 -4.42
C GLY A 147 10.20 13.13 -3.90
N TYR A 148 9.23 12.89 -4.78
CA TYR A 148 7.83 12.69 -4.41
C TYR A 148 7.59 11.53 -3.43
N GLY A 149 8.32 10.42 -3.57
CA GLY A 149 8.21 9.30 -2.63
C GLY A 149 8.62 9.65 -1.20
N ARG A 150 9.64 10.50 -1.05
CA ARG A 150 10.07 11.02 0.26
C ARG A 150 9.01 11.95 0.84
N MET A 151 8.49 12.88 0.03
CA MET A 151 7.45 13.81 0.46
C MET A 151 6.16 13.10 0.90
N LEU A 152 5.73 12.08 0.14
CA LEU A 152 4.60 11.22 0.51
C LEU A 152 4.86 10.52 1.85
N MET A 153 6.01 9.85 1.98
CA MET A 153 6.39 9.14 3.20
C MET A 153 6.41 10.07 4.44
N GLU A 154 7.07 11.23 4.34
CA GLU A 154 7.15 12.20 5.44
C GLU A 154 5.77 12.71 5.87
N THR A 155 4.86 12.91 4.90
CA THR A 155 3.48 13.34 5.17
C THR A 155 2.70 12.28 5.91
N PHE A 156 2.78 11.03 5.45
CA PHE A 156 2.08 9.91 6.07
C PHE A 156 2.59 9.62 7.48
N LEU A 157 3.92 9.62 7.68
CA LEU A 157 4.52 9.46 9.00
C LEU A 157 4.09 10.59 9.95
N GLY A 158 4.06 11.84 9.48
CA GLY A 158 3.56 12.97 10.25
C GLY A 158 2.09 12.82 10.65
N ALA A 159 1.25 12.34 9.73
CA ALA A 159 -0.17 12.09 9.99
C ALA A 159 -0.39 10.99 11.04
N LEU A 160 0.37 9.89 10.96
CA LEU A 160 0.36 8.84 11.99
C LEU A 160 0.86 9.35 13.34
N HIS A 161 1.98 10.07 13.36
CA HIS A 161 2.57 10.60 14.59
C HIS A 161 1.62 11.57 15.31
N ALA A 162 0.95 12.45 14.55
CA ALA A 162 -0.04 13.38 15.09
C ALA A 162 -1.25 12.67 15.75
N ARG A 163 -1.51 11.41 15.40
CA ARG A 163 -2.53 10.54 16.01
C ARG A 163 -2.04 9.73 17.19
N GLY A 164 -0.77 9.87 17.58
CA GLY A 164 -0.17 9.09 18.65
C GLY A 164 0.22 7.67 18.25
N VAL A 165 0.23 7.35 16.95
CA VAL A 165 0.63 6.03 16.46
C VAL A 165 2.16 5.95 16.45
N PRO A 166 2.80 5.03 17.20
CA PRO A 166 4.24 5.12 17.50
C PRO A 166 5.15 4.60 16.37
N ALA A 167 4.65 3.68 15.55
CA ALA A 167 5.44 2.96 14.57
C ALA A 167 4.56 2.42 13.44
N VAL A 168 5.21 2.15 12.30
CA VAL A 168 4.56 1.68 11.08
C VAL A 168 5.41 0.61 10.41
N HIS A 169 4.77 -0.38 9.79
CA HIS A 169 5.40 -1.37 8.96
C HIS A 169 4.91 -1.33 7.50
N LEU A 170 5.55 -2.11 6.65
CA LEU A 170 5.08 -2.43 5.31
C LEU A 170 5.64 -3.78 4.90
N SER A 171 4.98 -4.43 3.94
CA SER A 171 5.51 -5.60 3.24
C SER A 171 5.91 -5.21 1.82
N MET A 172 7.00 -5.76 1.31
CA MET A 172 7.40 -5.64 -0.09
C MET A 172 7.86 -6.98 -0.64
N LEU A 173 7.74 -7.21 -1.94
CA LEU A 173 8.34 -8.40 -2.57
C LEU A 173 9.85 -8.38 -2.38
N THR A 174 10.43 -9.43 -1.81
CA THR A 174 11.87 -9.51 -1.50
C THR A 174 12.75 -9.28 -2.72
N VAL A 175 12.28 -9.68 -3.91
CA VAL A 175 12.98 -9.48 -5.19
C VAL A 175 13.05 -8.02 -5.65
N ASN A 176 12.17 -7.14 -5.13
CA ASN A 176 12.14 -5.71 -5.47
C ASN A 176 13.23 -4.92 -4.74
N THR A 177 14.49 -5.23 -5.04
CA THR A 177 15.66 -4.57 -4.45
C THR A 177 15.71 -3.05 -4.65
N PRO A 178 15.16 -2.44 -5.73
CA PRO A 178 15.03 -0.99 -5.83
C PRO A 178 14.11 -0.39 -4.76
N ALA A 179 12.96 -1.02 -4.45
CA ALA A 179 12.08 -0.58 -3.38
C ALA A 179 12.76 -0.71 -2.01
N ARG A 180 13.47 -1.82 -1.77
CA ARG A 180 14.28 -2.01 -0.56
C ARG A 180 15.28 -0.87 -0.34
N ALA A 181 16.00 -0.46 -1.39
CA ALA A 181 16.92 0.68 -1.32
C ALA A 181 16.21 2.03 -1.10
N PHE A 182 14.96 2.19 -1.53
CA PHE A 182 14.15 3.36 -1.18
C PHE A 182 13.84 3.39 0.32
N TYR A 183 13.36 2.27 0.87
CA TYR A 183 12.98 2.16 2.28
C TYR A 183 14.15 2.38 3.25
N ASP A 184 15.36 1.90 2.91
CA ASP A 184 16.58 2.23 3.67
C ASP A 184 16.82 3.74 3.78
N ARG A 185 16.67 4.47 2.67
CA ARG A 185 16.91 5.92 2.61
C ARG A 185 15.85 6.72 3.37
N VAL A 186 14.70 6.12 3.62
CA VAL A 186 13.64 6.66 4.47
C VAL A 186 13.59 5.91 5.80
N GLY A 187 14.71 5.32 6.26
CA GLY A 187 14.92 4.93 7.65
C GLY A 187 14.14 3.71 8.14
N PHE A 188 13.68 2.86 7.23
CA PHE A 188 13.11 1.56 7.60
C PHE A 188 14.22 0.55 7.89
N HIS A 189 13.96 -0.36 8.82
CA HIS A 189 14.76 -1.54 9.09
C HIS A 189 13.93 -2.79 8.84
N GLU A 190 14.60 -3.93 8.66
CA GLU A 190 13.94 -5.21 8.47
C GLU A 190 13.38 -5.75 9.78
N ILE A 191 12.16 -6.29 9.74
CA ILE A 191 11.52 -7.01 10.83
C ILE A 191 11.63 -8.50 10.51
N ALA A 192 12.19 -9.27 11.44
CA ALA A 192 12.28 -10.71 11.30
C ALA A 192 10.87 -11.31 11.45
N VAL A 193 10.36 -11.90 10.36
CA VAL A 193 9.11 -12.67 10.32
C VAL A 193 9.45 -14.08 9.85
N PRO A 194 9.10 -15.14 10.60
CA PRO A 194 9.31 -16.52 10.18
C PRO A 194 8.55 -16.84 8.88
N ASP A 195 9.20 -17.55 7.97
CA ASP A 195 8.61 -18.06 6.72
C ASP A 195 7.74 -17.05 5.95
N PRO A 196 8.24 -15.83 5.62
CA PRO A 196 7.42 -14.75 5.09
C PRO A 196 7.05 -14.95 3.60
N GLY A 197 7.29 -16.14 3.05
CA GLY A 197 7.10 -16.43 1.63
C GLY A 197 7.91 -15.48 0.73
N PRO A 198 7.27 -14.82 -0.25
CA PRO A 198 7.97 -13.95 -1.20
C PRO A 198 8.17 -12.50 -0.70
N VAL A 199 7.76 -12.18 0.53
CA VAL A 199 7.80 -10.81 1.05
C VAL A 199 8.84 -10.60 2.14
N THR A 200 9.28 -9.36 2.26
CA THR A 200 10.08 -8.86 3.38
C THR A 200 9.26 -7.79 4.10
N TYR A 201 9.24 -7.86 5.43
CA TYR A 201 8.59 -6.88 6.29
C TYR A 201 9.61 -5.87 6.78
N LEU A 202 9.28 -4.59 6.64
CA LEU A 202 10.11 -3.49 7.10
C LEU A 202 9.31 -2.62 8.07
N GLY A 203 9.96 -2.01 9.04
CA GLY A 203 9.31 -1.06 9.95
C GLY A 203 10.20 0.11 10.35
N ARG A 204 9.57 1.12 10.94
CA ARG A 204 10.24 2.24 11.63
C ARG A 204 9.29 2.95 12.60
N SER A 205 9.84 3.80 13.46
CA SER A 205 9.04 4.76 14.22
C SER A 205 8.45 5.83 13.29
N THR A 206 7.26 6.32 13.65
CA THR A 206 6.58 7.47 13.01
C THR A 206 7.20 8.81 13.41
N ALA A 207 7.98 8.84 14.50
CA ALA A 207 8.70 10.03 14.90
C ALA A 207 9.60 10.53 13.76
N ALA A 208 9.69 11.85 13.64
CA ALA A 208 10.58 12.49 12.68
C ALA A 208 12.01 11.96 12.88
N THR A 209 12.67 11.58 11.79
CA THR A 209 14.09 11.28 11.85
C THR A 209 14.81 12.59 12.17
N PRO A 210 15.67 12.66 13.21
CA PRO A 210 16.49 13.85 13.45
C PRO A 210 17.26 14.20 12.16
N PRO A 211 17.43 15.49 11.82
CA PRO A 211 18.26 15.86 10.69
C PRO A 211 19.67 15.27 10.90
N ARG A 212 20.18 14.59 9.87
CA ARG A 212 21.57 14.13 9.82
C ARG A 212 22.51 15.31 9.59
#